data_AF-A0A954TQC2-F1
#
_entry.id   AF-A0A954TQC2-F1
#
_cell.length_a   1.000
_cell.length_b   1.000
_cell.length_c   1.000
_cell.angle_alpha   90.00
_cell.angle_beta   90.00
_cell.angle_gamma   90.00
#
_symmetry.space_group_name_H-M   'P 1'
#
loop_
_entity.id
_entity.type
_entity.pdbx_description
1 polymer ?
#
loop_
_entity_poly.entity_id
_entity_poly.type
_entity_poly.pdbx_seq_one_letter_code
_entity_poly.pdbx_strand_id
1 'polypeptide(L)'
;MRSRLDRALRILKLLQSVETYDPCALAKKLQVGRRTMFRDIALLREMGIEVYYAPERGHYVVGKTGSAQADSCRSQFRDVFNRVMSVDNQDDSVETIIRQVALALAGQLDDSYTDHRDTLSNGWESRRDNQTMAAKSRAANGVASNRRGDDDQSDPERSNAIALPTAWFFTRDNLSVLTRALDDAFIIEVSESDPDDKLAMGESTIFVRPTAFTVDRDNVIVLGVDFRGSQVSLTSRYFRLVEHRFRNRTASRPSHTWH
;
A
#
# COMPACT_ATOMS: atom_id res chain seq x y z
N MET A 1 5.92 23.19 -17.28
CA MET A 1 5.84 23.34 -15.81
C MET A 1 6.62 22.21 -15.18
N ARG A 2 7.65 22.48 -14.36
CA ARG A 2 8.33 21.40 -13.60
C ARG A 2 7.33 20.78 -12.63
N SER A 3 7.14 19.47 -12.71
CA SER A 3 6.17 18.75 -11.88
C SER A 3 6.45 18.98 -10.40
N ARG A 4 5.43 18.88 -9.54
CA ARG A 4 5.59 18.99 -8.08
C ARG A 4 6.67 18.04 -7.56
N LEU A 5 6.81 16.91 -8.22
CA LEU A 5 7.73 15.84 -7.91
C LEU A 5 9.19 16.18 -8.27
N ASP A 6 9.45 16.72 -9.47
CA ASP A 6 10.77 17.22 -9.85
C ASP A 6 11.31 18.24 -8.83
N ARG A 7 10.40 19.05 -8.28
CA ARG A 7 10.75 20.01 -7.23
C ARG A 7 11.05 19.35 -5.88
N ALA A 8 10.31 18.31 -5.49
CA ALA A 8 10.59 17.52 -4.29
C ALA A 8 11.96 16.80 -4.39
N LEU A 9 12.27 16.22 -5.55
CA LEU A 9 13.59 15.61 -5.79
C LEU A 9 14.72 16.65 -5.75
N ARG A 10 14.49 17.85 -6.29
CA ARG A 10 15.43 18.97 -6.15
C ARG A 10 15.63 19.40 -4.70
N ILE A 11 14.58 19.39 -3.86
CA ILE A 11 14.72 19.66 -2.42
C ILE A 11 15.68 18.65 -1.81
N LEU A 12 15.47 17.35 -2.05
CA LEU A 12 16.35 16.30 -1.51
C LEU A 12 17.80 16.49 -1.96
N LYS A 13 18.02 16.76 -3.26
CA LYS A 13 19.36 17.01 -3.81
C LYS A 13 20.04 18.21 -3.15
N LEU A 14 19.31 19.29 -2.87
CA LEU A 14 19.85 20.47 -2.18
C LEU A 14 20.18 20.15 -0.72
N LEU A 15 19.27 19.49 0.01
CA LEU A 15 19.50 19.15 1.42
C LEU A 15 20.59 18.09 1.62
N GLN A 16 20.87 17.27 0.62
CA GLN A 16 21.99 16.33 0.62
C GLN A 16 23.32 16.96 0.21
N SER A 17 23.34 18.20 -0.28
CA SER A 17 24.58 18.90 -0.57
C SER A 17 25.32 19.29 0.72
N VAL A 18 26.57 19.75 0.60
CA VAL A 18 27.33 20.26 1.75
C VAL A 18 26.79 21.63 2.21
N GLU A 19 26.03 22.31 1.35
CA GLU A 19 25.44 23.61 1.67
C GLU A 19 24.22 23.46 2.58
N THR A 20 24.17 24.28 3.62
CA THR A 20 23.03 24.38 4.53
C THR A 20 22.01 25.39 4.01
N TYR A 21 20.73 25.04 4.02
CA TYR A 21 19.67 25.92 3.53
C TYR A 21 18.62 26.24 4.59
N ASP A 22 18.49 27.53 4.92
CA ASP A 22 17.34 28.04 5.65
C ASP A 22 16.06 28.00 4.75
N PRO A 23 14.85 28.16 5.32
CA PRO A 23 13.60 28.08 4.55
C PRO A 23 13.51 29.11 3.41
N CYS A 24 14.07 30.30 3.59
CA CYS A 24 14.06 31.39 2.61
C CYS A 24 15.04 31.12 1.48
N ALA A 25 16.25 30.67 1.80
CA ALA A 25 17.30 30.30 0.86
C ALA A 25 16.88 29.11 -0.01
N LEU A 26 16.26 28.09 0.60
CA LEU A 26 15.76 26.92 -0.12
C LEU A 26 14.65 27.31 -1.12
N ALA A 27 13.68 28.12 -0.69
CA ALA A 27 12.62 28.62 -1.56
C ALA A 27 13.16 29.47 -2.73
N LYS A 28 14.15 30.33 -2.45
CA LYS A 28 14.84 31.15 -3.47
C LYS A 28 15.58 30.29 -4.48
N LYS A 29 16.32 29.27 -4.03
CA LYS A 29 17.07 28.35 -4.91
C LYS A 29 16.15 27.55 -5.81
N LEU A 30 14.98 27.17 -5.31
CA LEU A 30 13.94 26.44 -6.05
C LEU A 30 13.07 27.35 -6.94
N GLN A 31 13.20 28.68 -6.81
CA GLN A 31 12.36 29.68 -7.49
C GLN A 31 10.87 29.47 -7.23
N VAL A 32 10.50 29.18 -5.98
CA VAL A 32 9.08 29.02 -5.56
C VAL A 32 8.77 29.79 -4.28
N GLY A 33 7.48 30.05 -4.04
CA GLY A 33 7.02 30.62 -2.78
C GLY A 33 7.24 29.69 -1.59
N ARG A 34 7.47 30.25 -0.39
CA ARG A 34 7.69 29.50 0.86
C ARG A 34 6.60 28.47 1.13
N ARG A 35 5.33 28.84 0.90
CA ARG A 35 4.18 27.93 1.05
C ARG A 35 4.29 26.70 0.15
N THR A 36 4.70 26.87 -1.10
CA THR A 36 4.89 25.75 -2.04
C THR A 36 6.01 24.84 -1.57
N MET A 37 7.14 25.43 -1.17
CA MET A 37 8.28 24.67 -0.62
C MET A 37 7.87 23.86 0.62
N PHE A 38 7.14 24.45 1.59
CA PHE A 38 6.66 23.70 2.76
C PHE A 38 5.70 22.57 2.39
N ARG A 39 4.82 22.79 1.40
CA ARG A 39 3.91 21.76 0.90
C ARG A 39 4.64 20.61 0.20
N ASP A 40 5.79 20.88 -0.41
CA ASP A 40 6.62 19.85 -1.02
C ASP A 40 7.45 19.11 0.02
N ILE A 41 7.90 19.79 1.08
CA ILE A 41 8.50 19.13 2.26
C ILE A 41 7.47 18.23 2.96
N ALA A 42 6.22 18.67 3.10
CA ALA A 42 5.15 17.84 3.65
C ALA A 42 4.93 16.58 2.81
N LEU A 43 4.94 16.71 1.48
CA LEU A 43 4.87 15.57 0.57
C LEU A 43 6.04 14.59 0.79
N LEU A 44 7.26 15.10 0.95
CA LEU A 44 8.44 14.25 1.25
C LEU A 44 8.23 13.46 2.56
N ARG A 45 7.66 14.10 3.59
CA ARG A 45 7.34 13.44 4.86
C ARG A 45 6.24 12.40 4.74
N GLU A 46 5.18 12.70 3.99
CA GLU A 46 4.09 11.76 3.69
C GLU A 46 4.62 10.50 2.98
N MET A 47 5.69 10.64 2.20
CA MET A 47 6.39 9.53 1.54
C MET A 47 7.44 8.84 2.43
N GLY A 48 7.45 9.14 3.73
CA GLY A 48 8.36 8.53 4.71
C GLY A 48 9.76 9.13 4.75
N ILE A 49 10.03 10.21 4.02
CA ILE A 49 11.34 10.87 4.04
C ILE A 49 11.36 11.90 5.16
N GLU A 50 12.14 11.61 6.20
CA GLU A 50 12.28 12.49 7.36
C GLU A 50 13.04 13.77 7.02
N VAL A 51 12.31 14.84 6.72
CA VAL A 51 12.89 16.18 6.57
C VAL A 51 12.47 17.02 7.77
N TYR A 52 13.40 17.44 8.62
CA TYR A 52 13.09 18.30 9.77
C TYR A 52 13.92 19.58 9.75
N TYR A 53 13.38 20.62 10.40
CA TYR A 53 14.07 21.88 10.58
C TYR A 53 14.84 21.81 11.90
N ALA A 54 16.15 21.99 11.85
CA ALA A 54 16.98 22.05 13.04
C ALA A 54 17.04 23.50 13.54
N PRO A 55 16.26 23.90 14.57
CA PRO A 55 16.19 25.30 14.99
C PRO A 55 17.54 25.82 15.48
N GLU A 56 18.34 24.96 16.13
CA GLU A 56 19.68 25.29 16.59
C GLU A 56 20.64 25.64 15.46
N ARG A 57 20.42 25.07 14.27
CA ARG A 57 21.29 25.27 13.10
C ARG A 57 20.68 26.18 12.04
N GLY A 58 19.42 26.58 12.19
CA GLY A 58 18.71 27.45 11.27
C GLY A 58 18.45 26.87 9.87
N HIS A 59 18.55 25.56 9.67
CA HIS A 59 18.42 24.93 8.35
C HIS A 59 17.69 23.59 8.38
N TYR A 60 17.24 23.17 7.20
CA TYR A 60 16.65 21.84 7.00
C TYR A 60 17.71 20.76 6.89
N VAL A 61 17.43 19.63 7.52
CA VAL A 61 18.25 18.41 7.47
C VAL A 61 17.36 17.23 7.07
N VAL A 62 17.95 16.32 6.31
CA VAL A 62 17.35 15.01 6.02
C VAL A 62 17.83 14.06 7.10
N GLY A 63 16.90 13.55 7.89
CA GLY A 63 17.13 12.60 8.96
C GLY A 63 17.23 11.17 8.46
N LYS A 64 18.03 10.39 9.17
CA LYS A 64 17.73 8.99 9.43
C LYS A 64 17.32 8.88 10.89
N THR A 65 16.21 8.20 11.15
CA THR A 65 15.96 7.57 12.44
C THR A 65 17.07 6.54 12.69
N GLY A 66 18.17 6.96 13.34
CA GLY A 66 19.29 6.11 13.75
C GLY A 66 20.68 6.71 13.45
N SER A 67 21.33 7.22 14.48
CA SER A 67 22.51 8.11 14.45
C SER A 67 23.87 7.48 14.10
N ALA A 68 23.94 6.34 13.40
CA ALA A 68 25.23 5.67 13.11
C ALA A 68 25.56 5.49 11.60
N GLN A 69 24.67 5.90 10.69
CA GLN A 69 24.74 5.49 9.28
C GLN A 69 24.52 6.65 8.29
N ALA A 70 25.09 7.82 8.60
CA ALA A 70 24.95 9.04 7.79
C ALA A 70 25.90 9.09 6.59
N ASP A 71 27.13 8.58 6.72
CA ASP A 71 28.14 8.67 5.65
C ASP A 71 28.00 7.57 4.58
N SER A 72 27.61 6.35 4.99
CA SER A 72 27.40 5.21 4.08
C SER A 72 26.14 5.37 3.20
N CYS A 73 25.12 6.10 3.68
CA CYS A 73 23.87 6.24 2.95
C CYS A 73 23.87 7.34 1.88
N ARG A 74 24.82 8.27 1.97
CA ARG A 74 24.95 9.37 1.00
C ARG A 74 25.44 8.88 -0.37
N SER A 75 26.34 7.89 -0.40
CA SER A 75 26.77 7.21 -1.63
C SER A 75 25.67 6.28 -2.13
N GLN A 76 25.10 5.46 -1.25
CA GLN A 76 24.09 4.45 -1.61
C GLN A 76 22.82 5.08 -2.21
N PHE A 77 22.33 6.19 -1.64
CA PHE A 77 21.23 6.95 -2.24
C PHE A 77 21.58 7.48 -3.62
N ARG A 78 22.77 8.08 -3.76
CA ARG A 78 23.20 8.67 -5.02
C ARG A 78 23.34 7.60 -6.10
N ASP A 79 23.83 6.42 -5.75
CA ASP A 79 24.00 5.31 -6.68
C ASP A 79 22.66 4.69 -7.09
N VAL A 80 21.74 4.48 -6.14
CA VAL A 80 20.38 3.99 -6.45
C VAL A 80 19.57 5.03 -7.22
N PHE A 81 19.64 6.31 -6.83
CA PHE A 81 18.95 7.39 -7.51
C PHE A 81 19.48 7.60 -8.93
N ASN A 82 20.80 7.60 -9.12
CA ASN A 82 21.39 7.68 -10.46
C ASN A 82 21.06 6.45 -11.28
N ARG A 83 21.06 5.25 -10.69
CA ARG A 83 20.66 4.00 -11.36
C ARG A 83 19.22 4.11 -11.85
N VAL A 84 18.28 4.46 -10.98
CA VAL A 84 16.84 4.59 -11.31
C VAL A 84 16.58 5.71 -12.33
N MET A 85 17.33 6.82 -12.27
CA MET A 85 17.23 7.91 -13.24
C MET A 85 17.94 7.65 -14.58
N SER A 86 18.89 6.71 -14.61
CA SER A 86 19.62 6.33 -15.83
C SER A 86 18.94 5.24 -16.65
N VAL A 87 17.95 4.55 -16.07
CA VAL A 87 17.10 3.64 -16.84
C VAL A 87 16.05 4.50 -17.56
N ASP A 88 16.08 4.48 -18.90
CA ASP A 88 15.01 5.02 -19.77
C ASP A 88 13.72 4.19 -19.56
N ASN A 89 13.08 4.40 -18.42
CA ASN A 89 11.83 3.76 -18.05
C ASN A 89 10.68 4.63 -18.56
N GLN A 90 10.22 4.36 -19.79
CA GLN A 90 9.06 5.03 -20.37
C GLN A 90 7.72 4.65 -19.71
N ASP A 91 7.66 3.55 -18.94
CA ASP A 91 6.38 2.99 -18.45
C ASP A 91 6.24 2.83 -16.92
N ASP A 92 7.28 3.11 -16.13
CA ASP A 92 7.14 3.05 -14.67
C ASP A 92 6.50 4.32 -14.12
N SER A 93 5.38 4.16 -13.42
CA SER A 93 4.76 5.26 -12.66
C SER A 93 5.81 5.88 -11.74
N VAL A 94 5.91 7.20 -11.81
CA VAL A 94 6.85 8.00 -11.01
C VAL A 94 6.70 7.73 -9.50
N GLU A 95 5.52 7.29 -9.05
CA GLU A 95 5.29 6.83 -7.68
C GLU A 95 6.10 5.57 -7.32
N THR A 96 6.25 4.64 -8.25
CA THR A 96 7.04 3.41 -8.11
C THR A 96 8.53 3.73 -7.96
N ILE A 97 9.03 4.67 -8.77
CA ILE A 97 10.41 5.17 -8.68
C ILE A 97 10.67 5.78 -7.30
N ILE A 98 9.75 6.58 -6.79
CA ILE A 98 9.88 7.17 -5.46
C ILE A 98 9.83 6.12 -4.35
N ARG A 99 8.91 5.16 -4.42
CA ARG A 99 8.83 4.08 -3.42
C ARG A 99 10.12 3.27 -3.40
N GLN A 100 10.69 2.94 -4.57
CA GLN A 100 11.97 2.24 -4.64
C GLN A 100 13.12 3.05 -4.03
N VAL A 101 13.18 4.35 -4.30
CA VAL A 101 14.19 5.24 -3.72
C VAL A 101 14.01 5.40 -2.20
N ALA A 102 12.76 5.49 -1.72
CA ALA A 102 12.45 5.56 -0.30
C ALA A 102 12.79 4.25 0.44
N LEU A 103 12.47 3.09 -0.15
CA LEU A 103 12.84 1.77 0.36
C LEU A 103 14.36 1.57 0.41
N ALA A 104 15.07 2.05 -0.62
CA ALA A 104 16.54 2.05 -0.64
C ALA A 104 17.13 2.88 0.51
N LEU A 105 16.59 4.07 0.73
CA LEU A 105 17.00 4.98 1.81
C LEU A 105 16.74 4.41 3.20
N ALA A 106 15.64 3.68 3.35
CA ALA A 106 15.26 3.00 4.58
C ALA A 106 16.14 1.76 4.86
N GLY A 107 17.04 1.37 3.94
CA GLY A 107 17.84 0.14 4.05
C GLY A 107 17.00 -1.13 3.90
N GLN A 108 15.83 -1.04 3.26
CA GLN A 108 14.85 -2.13 3.11
C GLN A 108 14.86 -2.77 1.71
N LEU A 109 15.78 -2.38 0.83
CA LEU A 109 16.04 -3.13 -0.39
C LEU A 109 16.98 -4.29 -0.06
N ASP A 110 16.43 -5.50 0.03
CA ASP A 110 17.23 -6.72 -0.11
C ASP A 110 17.85 -6.74 -1.51
N ASP A 111 19.15 -7.06 -1.59
CA ASP A 111 19.89 -7.28 -2.84
C ASP A 111 19.29 -8.40 -3.73
N SER A 112 18.28 -9.12 -3.24
CA SER A 112 17.60 -10.22 -3.95
C SER A 112 16.67 -9.75 -5.09
N TYR A 113 16.33 -8.46 -5.19
CA TYR A 113 15.41 -8.00 -6.24
C TYR A 113 16.07 -7.83 -7.62
N THR A 114 17.41 -7.88 -7.72
CA THR A 114 18.12 -7.68 -8.99
C THR A 114 18.38 -8.96 -9.80
N ASP A 115 18.12 -10.15 -9.26
CA ASP A 115 18.49 -11.43 -9.91
C ASP A 115 17.33 -12.09 -10.70
N HIS A 116 16.11 -11.56 -10.61
CA HIS A 116 14.95 -12.12 -11.32
C HIS A 116 14.73 -11.61 -12.74
N ARG A 117 15.67 -10.82 -13.30
CA ARG A 117 15.47 -10.21 -14.64
C ARG A 117 16.11 -11.00 -15.80
N ASP A 118 17.04 -11.92 -15.52
CA ASP A 118 17.60 -12.79 -16.57
C ASP A 118 16.68 -13.98 -16.92
N THR A 119 15.67 -14.26 -16.10
CA THR A 119 14.73 -15.38 -16.33
C THR A 119 13.48 -14.99 -17.14
N LEU A 120 13.20 -13.69 -17.34
CA LEU A 120 12.00 -13.25 -18.07
C LEU A 120 12.25 -12.79 -19.51
N SER A 121 13.52 -12.63 -19.93
CA SER A 121 13.85 -12.20 -21.29
C SER A 121 13.73 -13.32 -22.35
N ASN A 122 13.64 -14.59 -21.96
CA ASN A 122 13.61 -15.72 -22.90
C ASN A 122 12.21 -16.36 -23.10
N GLY A 123 11.17 -15.83 -22.44
CA GLY A 123 9.83 -16.47 -22.42
C GLY A 123 8.81 -15.97 -23.46
N TRP A 124 9.10 -14.87 -24.16
CA TRP A 124 8.08 -14.16 -24.95
C TRP A 124 8.13 -14.47 -26.46
N GLU A 125 9.19 -15.12 -26.95
CA GLU A 125 9.30 -15.50 -28.37
C GLU A 125 8.63 -16.84 -28.72
N SER A 126 8.36 -17.73 -27.76
CA SER A 126 7.71 -19.04 -28.07
C SER A 126 6.18 -19.03 -28.14
N ARG A 127 5.50 -17.89 -27.92
CA ARG A 127 4.02 -17.83 -27.94
C ARG A 127 3.39 -17.27 -29.21
N ARG A 128 4.19 -16.84 -30.19
CA ARG A 128 3.66 -16.22 -31.41
C ARG A 128 3.30 -17.22 -32.53
N ASP A 129 3.73 -18.46 -32.44
CA ASP A 129 3.50 -19.47 -33.50
C ASP A 129 2.25 -20.35 -33.31
N ASN A 130 1.55 -20.26 -32.16
CA ASN A 130 0.40 -21.13 -31.87
C ASN A 130 -0.98 -20.47 -32.04
N GLN A 131 -1.07 -19.22 -32.49
CA GLN A 131 -2.36 -18.52 -32.65
C GLN A 131 -2.95 -18.53 -34.06
N THR A 132 -2.24 -19.05 -35.07
CA THR A 132 -2.69 -19.02 -36.47
C THR A 132 -3.48 -20.25 -36.94
N MET A 133 -3.63 -21.30 -36.12
CA MET A 133 -4.29 -22.55 -36.53
C MET A 133 -5.73 -22.72 -36.00
N ALA A 134 -6.21 -21.89 -35.07
CA ALA A 134 -7.50 -22.09 -34.40
C ALA A 134 -8.70 -21.33 -35.03
N ALA A 135 -8.49 -20.56 -36.10
CA ALA A 135 -9.52 -19.68 -36.69
C ALA A 135 -10.19 -20.24 -37.96
N LYS A 136 -10.32 -21.56 -38.12
CA LYS A 136 -10.91 -22.13 -39.35
C LYS A 136 -11.86 -23.32 -39.17
N SER A 137 -12.61 -23.38 -38.06
CA SER A 137 -13.65 -24.39 -37.88
C SER A 137 -14.78 -23.92 -36.97
N ARG A 138 -15.66 -23.05 -37.49
CA ARG A 138 -17.07 -22.93 -37.06
C ARG A 138 -17.83 -21.96 -37.97
N ALA A 139 -18.13 -22.44 -39.17
CA ALA A 139 -19.16 -21.89 -40.03
C ALA A 139 -19.98 -23.07 -40.56
N ALA A 140 -21.14 -23.33 -39.95
CA ALA A 140 -22.33 -23.98 -40.52
C ALA A 140 -23.19 -24.54 -39.37
N ASN A 141 -24.23 -23.79 -39.00
CA ASN A 141 -25.61 -24.28 -38.89
C ASN A 141 -26.45 -23.21 -38.19
N GLY A 142 -27.28 -22.54 -38.99
CA GLY A 142 -28.42 -21.80 -38.47
C GLY A 142 -29.55 -22.76 -38.10
N VAL A 143 -30.50 -22.26 -37.31
CA VAL A 143 -31.95 -22.38 -37.52
C VAL A 143 -32.63 -21.44 -36.51
N ALA A 144 -33.63 -20.73 -37.02
CA ALA A 144 -34.41 -19.69 -36.35
C ALA A 144 -35.42 -20.23 -35.34
N SER A 145 -35.78 -19.41 -34.35
CA SER A 145 -37.19 -19.18 -33.99
C SER A 145 -37.36 -18.01 -33.01
N ASN A 146 -38.28 -17.12 -33.39
CA ASN A 146 -38.95 -16.08 -32.61
C ASN A 146 -39.27 -16.46 -31.16
N ARG A 147 -39.20 -15.48 -30.24
CA ARG A 147 -40.31 -15.11 -29.35
C ARG A 147 -40.11 -13.73 -28.73
N ARG A 148 -41.20 -12.95 -28.80
CA ARG A 148 -41.48 -11.68 -28.11
C ARG A 148 -41.56 -11.93 -26.60
N GLY A 149 -41.16 -10.94 -25.80
CA GLY A 149 -41.45 -10.91 -24.37
C GLY A 149 -40.68 -9.80 -23.66
N ASP A 150 -41.40 -8.70 -23.43
CA ASP A 150 -41.34 -7.80 -22.28
C ASP A 150 -40.05 -7.03 -21.95
N ASP A 151 -40.15 -5.73 -22.21
CA ASP A 151 -39.36 -4.64 -21.65
C ASP A 151 -39.55 -4.58 -20.12
N ASP A 152 -38.70 -5.28 -19.37
CA ASP A 152 -38.51 -5.02 -17.95
C ASP A 152 -37.16 -4.32 -17.76
N GLN A 153 -37.20 -2.99 -17.78
CA GLN A 153 -36.08 -2.10 -17.44
C GLN A 153 -35.77 -2.22 -15.95
N SER A 154 -35.11 -3.32 -15.58
CA SER A 154 -34.46 -3.46 -14.28
C SER A 154 -33.10 -2.73 -14.33
N ASP A 155 -32.99 -1.65 -13.54
CA ASP A 155 -31.76 -0.92 -13.26
C ASP A 155 -30.55 -1.85 -13.07
N PRO A 156 -29.50 -1.78 -13.94
CA PRO A 156 -28.28 -2.56 -13.76
C PRO A 156 -27.34 -2.02 -12.66
N GLU A 157 -27.76 -1.04 -11.85
CA GLU A 157 -26.96 -0.51 -10.72
C GLU A 157 -27.01 -1.40 -9.45
N ARG A 158 -27.52 -2.63 -9.54
CA ARG A 158 -27.47 -3.57 -8.41
C ARG A 158 -26.09 -4.22 -8.30
N SER A 159 -25.28 -3.59 -7.45
CA SER A 159 -24.34 -4.24 -6.55
C SER A 159 -23.16 -4.94 -7.23
N ASN A 160 -22.14 -4.16 -7.60
CA ASN A 160 -20.74 -4.62 -7.52
C ASN A 160 -20.38 -4.84 -6.04
N ALA A 161 -21.02 -5.83 -5.39
CA ALA A 161 -20.56 -6.35 -4.13
C ALA A 161 -19.21 -6.99 -4.43
N ILE A 162 -18.13 -6.25 -4.19
CA ILE A 162 -16.77 -6.75 -4.25
C ILE A 162 -16.77 -7.98 -3.35
N ALA A 163 -16.69 -9.17 -3.95
CA ALA A 163 -16.56 -10.40 -3.21
C ALA A 163 -15.29 -10.27 -2.38
N LEU A 164 -15.45 -10.02 -1.08
CA LEU A 164 -14.31 -9.87 -0.19
C LEU A 164 -13.60 -11.22 -0.16
N PRO A 165 -12.27 -11.25 -0.35
CA PRO A 165 -11.54 -12.49 -0.24
C PRO A 165 -11.73 -13.05 1.17
N THR A 166 -12.34 -14.22 1.27
CA THR A 166 -12.48 -15.02 2.51
C THR A 166 -11.19 -15.76 2.87
N ALA A 167 -10.12 -15.54 2.10
CA ALA A 167 -8.81 -16.14 2.32
C ALA A 167 -8.12 -15.54 3.54
N TRP A 168 -7.33 -16.37 4.22
CA TRP A 168 -6.42 -15.94 5.26
C TRP A 168 -5.15 -15.35 4.64
N PHE A 169 -4.65 -14.28 5.26
CA PHE A 169 -3.45 -13.57 4.88
C PHE A 169 -2.43 -13.66 6.00
N PHE A 170 -1.17 -13.87 5.64
CA PHE A 170 -0.08 -13.67 6.58
C PHE A 170 0.06 -12.17 6.87
N THR A 171 -0.07 -11.77 8.13
CA THR A 171 -0.29 -10.37 8.52
C THR A 171 0.86 -9.47 8.09
N ARG A 172 2.11 -9.93 8.28
CA ARG A 172 3.32 -9.16 7.98
C ARG A 172 3.50 -8.88 6.48
N ASP A 173 3.10 -9.81 5.63
CA ASP A 173 3.26 -9.69 4.18
C ASP A 173 2.10 -8.89 3.55
N ASN A 174 1.01 -8.69 4.30
CA ASN A 174 -0.23 -8.09 3.81
C ASN A 174 -0.64 -6.84 4.62
N LEU A 175 0.34 -6.04 5.08
CA LEU A 175 0.09 -4.82 5.86
C LEU A 175 -0.79 -3.80 5.10
N SER A 176 -0.70 -3.74 3.78
CA SER A 176 -1.55 -2.86 2.95
C SER A 176 -3.04 -3.22 3.06
N VAL A 177 -3.36 -4.51 3.14
CA VAL A 177 -4.73 -5.01 3.33
C VAL A 177 -5.21 -4.70 4.75
N LEU A 178 -4.34 -4.81 5.75
CA LEU A 178 -4.64 -4.45 7.14
C LEU A 178 -4.86 -2.93 7.31
N THR A 179 -4.05 -2.09 6.66
CA THR A 179 -4.26 -0.63 6.63
C THR A 179 -5.60 -0.28 5.99
N ARG A 180 -5.95 -0.92 4.88
CA ARG A 180 -7.27 -0.73 4.28
C ARG A 180 -8.39 -1.19 5.21
N ALA A 181 -8.19 -2.28 5.95
CA ALA A 181 -9.15 -2.74 6.94
C ALA A 181 -9.40 -1.70 8.05
N LEU A 182 -8.36 -0.98 8.47
CA LEU A 182 -8.47 0.16 9.39
C LEU A 182 -9.26 1.32 8.78
N ASP A 183 -8.88 1.76 7.57
CA ASP A 183 -9.45 2.94 6.92
C ASP A 183 -10.95 2.76 6.61
N ASP A 184 -11.31 1.57 6.11
CA ASP A 184 -12.69 1.22 5.77
C ASP A 184 -13.47 0.68 7.00
N ALA A 185 -12.86 0.63 8.19
CA ALA A 185 -13.45 0.11 9.42
C ALA A 185 -14.03 -1.32 9.30
N PHE A 186 -13.34 -2.19 8.57
CA PHE A 186 -13.66 -3.61 8.45
C PHE A 186 -13.53 -4.33 9.79
N ILE A 187 -14.29 -5.41 9.95
CA ILE A 187 -14.00 -6.38 11.00
C ILE A 187 -12.95 -7.33 10.43
N ILE A 188 -11.97 -7.69 11.24
CA ILE A 188 -11.03 -8.73 10.89
C ILE A 188 -11.12 -9.87 11.89
N GLU A 189 -10.83 -11.07 11.42
CA GLU A 189 -10.61 -12.23 12.27
C GLU A 189 -9.10 -12.46 12.33
N VAL A 190 -8.57 -12.51 13.55
CA VAL A 190 -7.14 -12.64 13.83
C VAL A 190 -6.85 -14.02 14.38
N SER A 191 -5.77 -14.64 13.91
CA SER A 191 -5.23 -15.91 14.40
C SER A 191 -3.72 -15.78 14.68
N GLU A 192 -3.26 -16.42 15.75
CA GLU A 192 -1.84 -16.54 16.09
C GLU A 192 -1.19 -17.75 15.40
N SER A 193 -1.95 -18.82 15.15
CA SER A 193 -1.50 -19.98 14.37
C SER A 193 -2.05 -20.02 12.95
N ASP A 194 -1.43 -20.87 12.14
CA ASP A 194 -1.84 -21.16 10.77
C ASP A 194 -3.27 -21.73 10.78
N PRO A 195 -4.23 -21.05 10.14
CA PRO A 195 -5.62 -21.49 10.11
C PRO A 195 -5.85 -22.79 9.34
N ASP A 196 -4.91 -23.21 8.49
CA ASP A 196 -4.99 -24.49 7.76
C ASP A 196 -4.41 -25.66 8.57
N ASP A 197 -3.72 -25.40 9.68
CA ASP A 197 -3.19 -26.45 10.55
C ASP A 197 -4.31 -27.06 11.41
N LYS A 198 -4.73 -28.27 11.02
CA LYS A 198 -5.78 -29.04 11.72
C LYS A 198 -5.41 -29.38 13.17
N LEU A 199 -4.13 -29.39 13.53
CA LEU A 199 -3.69 -29.64 14.91
C LEU A 199 -3.91 -28.40 15.80
N ALA A 200 -3.95 -27.20 15.20
CA ALA A 200 -4.19 -25.93 15.88
C ALA A 200 -5.69 -25.62 16.05
N MET A 201 -6.60 -26.54 15.74
CA MET A 201 -8.07 -26.34 15.81
C MET A 201 -8.64 -26.00 17.21
N GLY A 202 -7.79 -25.91 18.24
CA GLY A 202 -8.16 -25.39 19.56
C GLY A 202 -7.81 -23.92 19.79
N GLU A 203 -7.03 -23.29 18.91
CA GLU A 203 -6.67 -21.88 19.09
C GLU A 203 -7.82 -20.96 18.72
N SER A 204 -8.11 -20.05 19.66
CA SER A 204 -9.21 -19.11 19.56
C SER A 204 -8.89 -18.01 18.55
N THR A 205 -9.54 -18.04 17.40
CA THR A 205 -9.63 -16.87 16.51
C THR A 205 -10.44 -15.77 17.19
N ILE A 206 -10.02 -14.51 17.04
CA ILE A 206 -10.69 -13.37 17.67
C ILE A 206 -11.14 -12.38 16.60
N PHE A 207 -12.41 -11.99 16.66
CA PHE A 207 -12.98 -10.95 15.81
C PHE A 207 -12.74 -9.58 16.44
N VAL A 208 -12.08 -8.70 15.70
CA VAL A 208 -11.72 -7.36 16.16
C VAL A 208 -12.02 -6.33 15.08
N ARG A 209 -12.57 -5.19 15.47
CA ARG A 209 -12.53 -3.97 14.65
C ARG A 209 -11.21 -3.27 14.95
N PRO A 210 -10.23 -3.27 14.04
CA PRO A 210 -8.94 -2.68 14.30
C PRO A 210 -9.09 -1.16 14.45
N THR A 211 -8.32 -0.57 15.37
CA THR A 211 -8.22 0.88 15.59
C THR A 211 -6.80 1.39 15.33
N ALA A 212 -5.81 0.52 15.49
CA ALA A 212 -4.42 0.74 15.11
C ALA A 212 -3.69 -0.61 14.98
N PHE A 213 -2.49 -0.61 14.42
CA PHE A 213 -1.57 -1.73 14.60
C PHE A 213 -0.14 -1.21 14.77
N THR A 214 0.71 -2.01 15.39
CA THR A 214 2.15 -1.78 15.46
C THR A 214 2.89 -2.99 14.89
N VAL A 215 4.06 -2.74 14.32
CA VAL A 215 4.94 -3.79 13.78
C VAL A 215 6.18 -3.83 14.64
N ASP A 216 6.41 -4.97 15.28
CA ASP A 216 7.64 -5.30 15.97
C ASP A 216 8.53 -6.20 15.08
N ARG A 217 9.77 -6.47 15.51
CA ARG A 217 10.75 -7.26 14.76
C ARG A 217 10.17 -8.54 14.19
N ASP A 218 9.35 -9.25 14.96
CA ASP A 218 8.82 -10.57 14.58
C ASP A 218 7.30 -10.63 14.51
N ASN A 219 6.58 -9.61 15.00
CA ASN A 219 5.15 -9.69 15.22
C ASN A 219 4.40 -8.44 14.74
N VAL A 220 3.14 -8.62 14.34
CA VAL A 220 2.21 -7.52 14.14
C VAL A 220 1.22 -7.53 15.31
N ILE A 221 1.13 -6.43 16.05
CA ILE A 221 0.19 -6.28 17.15
C ILE A 221 -0.99 -5.45 16.66
N VAL A 222 -2.17 -6.05 16.61
CA VAL A 222 -3.41 -5.39 16.25
C VAL A 222 -4.08 -4.87 17.53
N LEU A 223 -4.31 -3.56 17.56
CA LEU A 223 -5.13 -2.91 18.58
C LEU A 223 -6.53 -2.70 18.02
N GLY A 224 -7.56 -2.99 18.81
CA GLY A 224 -8.92 -2.78 18.35
C GLY A 224 -9.98 -3.00 19.40
N VAL A 225 -11.23 -3.10 18.94
CA VAL A 225 -12.39 -3.33 19.79
C VAL A 225 -13.04 -4.65 19.39
N ASP A 226 -13.23 -5.55 20.36
CA ASP A 226 -13.88 -6.84 20.14
C ASP A 226 -15.42 -6.70 20.02
N PHE A 227 -16.11 -7.82 19.83
CA PHE A 227 -17.58 -7.83 19.75
C PHE A 227 -18.32 -7.47 21.03
N ARG A 228 -17.62 -7.43 22.16
CA ARG A 228 -18.16 -7.00 23.45
C ARG A 228 -17.95 -5.50 23.68
N GLY A 229 -17.30 -4.79 22.76
CA GLY A 229 -16.95 -3.39 22.92
C GLY A 229 -15.71 -3.18 23.79
N SER A 230 -14.97 -4.24 24.13
CA SER A 230 -13.75 -4.16 24.94
C SER A 230 -12.55 -3.87 24.06
N GLN A 231 -11.65 -3.01 24.55
CA GLN A 231 -10.35 -2.82 23.88
C GLN A 231 -9.51 -4.09 24.04
N VAL A 232 -8.95 -4.55 22.93
CA VAL A 232 -8.09 -5.74 22.86
C VAL A 232 -6.79 -5.41 22.12
N SER A 233 -5.73 -6.11 22.51
CA SER A 233 -4.40 -6.07 21.89
C SER A 233 -4.01 -7.50 21.55
N LEU A 234 -3.87 -7.80 20.26
CA LEU A 234 -3.72 -9.15 19.75
C LEU A 234 -2.44 -9.27 18.92
N THR A 235 -1.62 -10.28 19.20
CA THR A 235 -0.55 -10.70 18.29
C THR A 235 -1.19 -11.39 17.10
N SER A 236 -0.94 -10.88 15.89
CA SER A 236 -1.51 -11.39 14.65
C SER A 236 -0.41 -11.94 13.76
N ARG A 237 -0.45 -13.26 13.52
CA ARG A 237 0.34 -13.89 12.44
C ARG A 237 -0.49 -14.02 11.18
N TYR A 238 -1.77 -14.31 11.34
CA TYR A 238 -2.72 -14.39 10.25
C TYR A 238 -3.93 -13.50 10.54
N PHE A 239 -4.52 -12.98 9.47
CA PHE A 239 -5.82 -12.34 9.54
C PHE A 239 -6.63 -12.60 8.27
N ARG A 240 -7.95 -12.47 8.36
CA ARG A 240 -8.82 -12.36 7.19
C ARG A 240 -9.84 -11.25 7.39
N LEU A 241 -10.28 -10.67 6.28
CA LEU A 241 -11.34 -9.68 6.28
C LEU A 241 -12.68 -10.39 6.52
N VAL A 242 -13.45 -9.88 7.47
CA VAL A 242 -14.82 -10.28 7.74
C VAL A 242 -15.72 -9.13 7.29
N GLU A 243 -16.89 -9.45 6.72
CA GLU A 243 -17.83 -8.46 6.19
C GLU A 243 -18.01 -7.24 7.11
N HIS A 244 -18.23 -6.06 6.51
CA HIS A 244 -18.41 -4.75 7.16
C HIS A 244 -19.42 -4.69 8.32
N ARG A 245 -20.27 -5.71 8.47
CA ARG A 245 -21.43 -5.61 9.35
C ARG A 245 -21.14 -6.27 10.69
N PHE A 246 -20.68 -5.44 11.63
CA PHE A 246 -21.33 -5.44 12.93
C PHE A 246 -22.76 -5.03 12.60
N ARG A 247 -23.64 -6.00 12.35
CA ARG A 247 -25.04 -5.74 12.65
C ARG A 247 -25.00 -5.42 14.13
N ASN A 248 -24.98 -4.13 14.45
CA ASN A 248 -25.41 -3.66 15.74
C ASN A 248 -26.81 -4.28 15.88
N ARG A 249 -26.87 -5.49 16.45
CA ARG A 249 -28.00 -5.92 17.24
C ARG A 249 -27.95 -5.01 18.47
N THR A 250 -28.13 -3.71 18.26
CA THR A 250 -28.82 -2.90 19.24
C THR A 250 -30.05 -3.72 19.54
N ALA A 251 -30.06 -4.31 20.73
CA ALA A 251 -31.20 -4.99 21.27
C ALA A 251 -32.41 -4.14 20.88
N SER A 252 -33.26 -4.67 20.02
CA SER A 252 -34.61 -4.19 19.87
C SER A 252 -35.17 -4.23 21.29
N ARG A 253 -35.11 -3.09 21.99
CA ARG A 253 -35.73 -2.92 23.29
C ARG A 253 -37.16 -3.39 23.07
N PRO A 254 -37.66 -4.44 23.76
CA PRO A 254 -39.07 -4.74 23.71
C PRO A 254 -39.78 -3.46 24.12
N SER A 255 -40.59 -2.91 23.22
CA SER A 255 -41.50 -1.84 23.53
C SER A 255 -42.46 -2.38 24.58
N HIS A 256 -42.18 -2.13 25.85
CA HIS A 256 -43.17 -2.30 26.91
C HIS A 256 -44.26 -1.25 26.66
N THR A 257 -45.26 -1.63 25.88
CA THR A 257 -46.59 -1.01 25.92
C THR A 257 -47.18 -1.33 27.29
N TRP A 258 -47.24 -0.32 28.15
CA TRP A 258 -48.10 -0.33 29.32
C TRP A 258 -49.53 -0.13 28.84
N HIS A 259 -50.40 -1.10 29.14
CA HIS A 259 -51.85 -0.97 29.07
C HIS A 259 -52.40 -0.72 30.47
#